data_AF-A0A9E3AVJ8-F1
#
_entry.id   AF-A0A9E3AVJ8-F1
#
_cell.length_a   1.000
_cell.length_b   1.000
_cell.length_c   1.000
_cell.angle_alpha   90.00
_cell.angle_beta   90.00
_cell.angle_gamma   90.00
#
_symmetry.space_group_name_H-M   'P 1'
#
loop_
_entity.id
_entity.type
_entity.pdbx_description
1 polymer ?
#
loop_
_entity_poly.entity_id
_entity_poly.type
_entity_poly.pdbx_seq_one_letter_code
_entity_poly.pdbx_strand_id
1 'polypeptide(L)'
;MALDALMYLANHEEEMDRFLAETGSDPADLRKMTNDSGFVAAMLDYLCSHESLLVAFAAAQAVDPVAIETARQFLAHDSSGDF
;
A
#
# COMPACT_ATOMS: atom_id res chain seq x y z
N MET A 1 -4.13 8.73 0.00
CA MET A 1 -3.82 7.38 0.50
C MET A 1 -3.24 6.48 -0.58
N ALA A 2 -4.02 5.84 -1.46
CA ALA A 2 -3.45 4.88 -2.43
C ALA A 2 -2.45 5.53 -3.42
N LEU A 3 -2.77 6.72 -3.94
CA LEU A 3 -1.86 7.46 -4.80
C LEU A 3 -0.62 8.01 -4.05
N ASP A 4 -0.76 8.41 -2.78
CA ASP A 4 0.40 8.84 -1.98
C ASP A 4 1.35 7.69 -1.69
N ALA A 5 0.81 6.50 -1.40
CA ALA A 5 1.62 5.31 -1.18
C ALA A 5 2.41 4.95 -2.44
N LEU A 6 1.78 5.07 -3.62
CA LEU A 6 2.49 4.94 -4.91
C LEU A 6 3.54 6.03 -5.12
N MET A 7 3.24 7.29 -4.82
CA MET A 7 4.23 8.38 -4.93
C MET A 7 5.40 8.18 -3.95
N TYR A 8 5.11 7.66 -2.76
CA TYR A 8 6.10 7.34 -1.74
C TYR A 8 7.01 6.19 -2.20
N LEU A 9 6.43 5.09 -2.70
CA LEU A 9 7.18 3.98 -3.30
C LEU A 9 7.96 4.44 -4.54
N ALA A 10 7.41 5.32 -5.36
CA ALA A 10 8.10 5.91 -6.50
C ALA A 10 9.32 6.75 -6.12
N ASN A 11 9.37 7.25 -4.89
CA ASN A 11 10.52 7.94 -4.34
C ASN A 11 11.54 6.96 -3.69
N HIS A 12 11.22 5.67 -3.63
CA HIS A 12 12.02 4.58 -3.07
C HIS A 12 12.12 3.42 -4.07
N GLU A 13 12.91 3.63 -5.14
CA GLU A 13 13.01 2.69 -6.27
C GLU A 13 13.33 1.24 -5.85
N GLU A 14 14.17 1.03 -4.84
CA GLU A 14 14.50 -0.33 -4.35
C GLU A 14 13.32 -1.04 -3.70
N GLU A 15 12.52 -0.32 -2.92
CA GLU A 15 11.34 -0.87 -2.25
C GLU A 15 10.21 -1.09 -3.24
N MET A 16 10.12 -0.24 -4.26
CA MET A 16 9.16 -0.44 -5.35
C MET A 16 9.53 -1.63 -6.22
N ASP A 17 10.81 -1.85 -6.56
CA ASP A 17 11.25 -3.03 -7.30
C ASP A 17 10.95 -4.33 -6.53
N ARG A 18 11.23 -4.35 -5.22
CA ARG A 18 10.85 -5.47 -4.34
C ARG A 18 9.35 -5.70 -4.32
N PHE A 19 8.55 -4.66 -4.11
CA PHE A 19 7.10 -4.77 -4.08
C PHE A 19 6.55 -5.34 -5.39
N LEU A 20 7.06 -4.87 -6.54
CA LEU A 20 6.69 -5.37 -7.85
C LEU A 20 7.10 -6.84 -8.03
N ALA A 21 8.28 -7.22 -7.57
CA ALA A 21 8.76 -8.61 -7.60
C ALA A 21 7.95 -9.55 -6.68
N GLU A 22 7.55 -9.09 -5.50
CA GLU A 22 6.76 -9.86 -4.54
C GLU A 22 5.30 -10.02 -4.97
N THR A 23 4.70 -8.95 -5.52
CA THR A 23 3.30 -8.96 -5.97
C THR A 23 3.12 -9.42 -7.41
N GLY A 24 4.21 -9.53 -8.17
CA GLY A 24 4.18 -9.82 -9.61
C GLY A 24 3.50 -8.73 -10.44
N SER A 25 3.42 -7.51 -9.92
CA SER A 25 2.77 -6.37 -10.58
C SER A 25 3.76 -5.53 -11.37
N ASP A 26 3.27 -4.78 -12.37
CA ASP A 26 4.06 -3.82 -13.15
C ASP A 26 3.75 -2.37 -12.75
N PRO A 27 4.73 -1.44 -12.80
CA PRO A 27 4.53 -0.04 -12.43
C PRO A 27 3.48 0.67 -13.30
N ALA A 28 3.30 0.21 -14.54
CA ALA A 28 2.25 0.70 -15.44
C ALA A 28 0.84 0.25 -15.01
N ASP A 29 0.72 -0.92 -14.37
CA ASP A 29 -0.54 -1.48 -13.90
C ASP A 29 -0.88 -1.01 -12.49
N LEU A 30 0.11 -0.63 -11.68
CA LEU A 30 -0.10 0.05 -10.38
C LEU A 30 -1.09 1.21 -10.49
N ARG A 31 -1.00 2.02 -11.56
CA ARG A 31 -1.87 3.19 -11.79
C ARG A 31 -3.31 2.81 -12.14
N LYS A 32 -3.54 1.60 -12.68
CA LYS A 32 -4.88 1.06 -12.94
C LYS A 32 -5.45 0.39 -11.70
N MET A 33 -4.61 -0.35 -10.99
CA MET A 33 -4.93 -1.09 -9.78
C MET A 33 -5.07 -0.18 -8.55
N THR A 34 -4.66 1.10 -8.62
CA THR A 34 -4.88 2.06 -7.53
C THR A 34 -6.36 2.26 -7.20
N ASN A 35 -7.25 1.93 -8.14
CA ASN A 35 -8.70 1.98 -7.97
C ASN A 35 -9.29 0.63 -7.52
N ASP A 36 -8.44 -0.38 -7.33
CA ASP A 36 -8.82 -1.72 -6.88
C ASP A 36 -8.58 -1.84 -5.38
N SER A 37 -9.66 -2.02 -4.60
CA SER A 37 -9.58 -2.08 -3.15
C SER A 37 -8.69 -3.23 -2.66
N GLY A 38 -8.63 -4.34 -3.39
CA GLY A 38 -7.78 -5.49 -3.07
C GLY A 38 -6.29 -5.18 -3.25
N PHE A 39 -5.95 -4.47 -4.32
CA PHE A 39 -4.58 -4.00 -4.53
C PHE A 39 -4.12 -3.02 -3.45
N VAL A 40 -4.97 -2.05 -3.08
CA VAL A 40 -4.66 -1.10 -2.00
C VAL A 40 -4.48 -1.84 -0.67
N ALA A 41 -5.29 -2.85 -0.38
CA ALA A 41 -5.13 -3.67 0.81
C ALA A 41 -3.79 -4.43 0.83
N ALA A 42 -3.38 -5.05 -0.30
CA ALA A 42 -2.11 -5.76 -0.42
C ALA A 42 -0.89 -4.82 -0.27
N MET A 43 -0.96 -3.62 -0.82
CA MET A 43 0.08 -2.60 -0.66
C MET A 43 0.21 -2.14 0.79
N LEU A 44 -0.91 -1.92 1.48
CA LEU A 44 -0.89 -1.58 2.90
C LEU A 44 -0.39 -2.74 3.78
N ASP A 45 -0.67 -3.99 3.40
CA ASP A 45 -0.14 -5.17 4.07
C ASP A 45 1.38 -5.27 3.95
N TYR A 46 1.92 -5.02 2.75
CA TYR A 46 3.35 -4.94 2.51
C TYR A 46 4.03 -3.84 3.35
N LEU A 47 3.42 -2.64 3.40
CA LEU A 47 3.89 -1.55 4.25
C LEU A 47 3.88 -1.94 5.74
N CYS A 48 2.81 -2.57 6.22
CA CYS A 48 2.71 -3.06 7.61
C CYS A 48 3.71 -4.19 7.93
N SER A 49 4.06 -5.04 6.97
CA SER A 49 5.12 -6.06 7.16
C SER A 49 6.51 -5.44 7.30
N HIS A 50 6.71 -4.20 6.83
CA HIS A 50 7.99 -3.50 6.84
C HIS A 50 7.91 -2.28 7.76
N GLU A 51 8.31 -2.44 9.03
CA GLU A 51 8.22 -1.36 10.04
C GLU A 51 8.91 -0.05 9.58
N SER A 52 10.05 -0.14 8.87
CA SER A 52 10.74 1.04 8.32
C SER A 52 9.91 1.78 7.27
N LEU A 53 9.22 1.05 6.38
CA LEU A 53 8.32 1.63 5.38
C LEU A 53 7.07 2.21 6.04
N LEU A 54 6.48 1.49 7.00
CA LEU A 54 5.31 1.95 7.74
C LEU A 54 5.58 3.30 8.41
N VAL A 55 6.68 3.39 9.18
CA VAL A 55 7.06 4.62 9.91
C VAL A 55 7.35 5.76 8.95
N ALA A 56 8.07 5.48 7.86
CA ALA A 56 8.47 6.52 6.93
C ALA A 56 7.29 7.00 6.05
N PHE A 57 6.36 6.12 5.68
CA PHE A 57 5.11 6.49 5.03
C PHE A 57 4.18 7.28 5.97
N ALA A 58 4.04 6.82 7.23
CA ALA A 58 3.30 7.53 8.28
C ALA A 58 3.85 8.95 8.49
N ALA A 59 5.18 9.09 8.55
CA ALA A 59 5.85 10.39 8.64
C ALA A 59 5.63 11.27 7.40
N ALA A 60 5.70 10.69 6.20
CA ALA A 60 5.49 11.42 4.95
C ALA A 60 4.05 11.94 4.80
N GLN A 61 3.07 11.18 5.28
CA GLN A 61 1.65 11.55 5.24
C GLN A 61 1.19 12.32 6.48
N ALA A 62 2.07 12.49 7.48
CA ALA A 62 1.73 13.04 8.80
C ALA A 62 0.51 12.34 9.44
N VAL A 63 0.42 11.02 9.28
CA VAL A 63 -0.64 10.17 9.83
C VAL A 63 -0.07 9.18 10.83
N ASP A 64 -0.89 8.75 11.78
CA ASP A 64 -0.51 7.71 12.73
C ASP A 64 -0.38 6.34 12.03
N PRO A 65 0.64 5.52 12.36
CA PRO A 65 0.76 4.17 11.83
C PRO A 65 -0.46 3.30 12.16
N VAL A 66 -1.10 3.54 13.31
CA VAL A 66 -2.35 2.89 13.70
C VAL A 66 -3.49 3.19 12.72
N ALA A 67 -3.52 4.41 12.15
CA ALA A 67 -4.53 4.78 11.16
C ALA A 67 -4.33 4.03 9.84
N ILE A 68 -3.08 3.75 9.46
CA ILE A 68 -2.74 2.94 8.27
C ILE A 68 -3.21 1.50 8.47
N GLU A 69 -2.97 0.93 9.65
CA GLU A 69 -3.40 -0.43 10.00
C GLU A 69 -4.93 -0.56 10.02
N THR A 70 -5.61 0.46 10.55
CA THR A 70 -7.08 0.54 10.54
C THR A 70 -7.62 0.65 9.11
N ALA A 71 -7.01 1.48 8.26
CA ALA A 71 -7.39 1.60 6.86
C ALA A 71 -7.20 0.26 6.11
N ARG A 72 -6.10 -0.46 6.36
CA ARG A 72 -5.86 -1.81 5.82
C ARG A 72 -6.97 -2.77 6.21
N GLN A 73 -7.35 -2.81 7.49
CA GLN A 73 -8.41 -3.69 7.98
C GLN A 73 -9.77 -3.35 7.36
N PHE A 74 -10.09 -2.07 7.20
CA PHE A 74 -11.32 -1.64 6.52
C PHE A 74 -11.35 -2.07 5.05
N LEU A 75 -10.25 -1.88 4.32
CA LEU A 75 -10.14 -2.26 2.91
C LEU A 75 -10.16 -3.78 2.70
N ALA A 76 -9.52 -4.54 3.59
CA ALA A 76 -9.56 -6.00 3.59
C ALA A 76 -10.96 -6.54 3.90
N HIS A 77 -11.74 -5.84 4.74
CA HIS A 77 -13.13 -6.20 5.02
C HIS A 77 -14.05 -5.87 3.83
N ASP A 78 -13.84 -4.74 3.16
CA ASP A 78 -14.64 -4.31 1.99
C ASP A 78 -14.43 -5.18 0.75
N SER A 79 -13.22 -5.76 0.60
CA SER A 79 -12.90 -6.69 -0.50
C SER A 79 -13.41 -8.13 -0.27
N SER A 80 -13.91 -8.45 0.93
CA SER A 80 -14.78 -9.61 1.19
C SER A 80 -16.26 -9.25 1.00
N GLY A 81 -16.60 -8.61 -0.11
CA GLY A 81 -17.97 -8.53 -0.58
C GLY A 81 -18.40 -9.84 -1.22
N ASP A 82 -18.65 -10.89 -0.43
CA ASP A 82 -19.56 -11.99 -0.84
C ASP A 82 -20.31 -12.57 0.39
N PHE A 83 -21.57 -12.11 0.50
CA PHE A 83 -22.72 -12.54 1.34
C PHE A 83 -22.80 -12.21 2.84
#